data_AF-T2JHU0-F1
#
_entry.id   AF-T2JHU0-F1
#
_cell.length_a   1.000
_cell.length_b   1.000
_cell.length_c   1.000
_cell.angle_alpha   90.00
_cell.angle_beta   90.00
_cell.angle_gamma   90.00
#
_symmetry.space_group_name_H-M   'P 1'
#
loop_
_entity.id
_entity.type
_entity.pdbx_description
1 polymer ?
#
loop_
_entity_poly.entity_id
_entity_poly.type
_entity_poly.pdbx_seq_one_letter_code
_entity_poly.pdbx_strand_id
1 'polypeptide(L)'
;MNNHPDFHPMDFAIGADDGEIDLYIAADTSGQELYQEPSLYNTLSPHSMPSGLEFMDKVPVTVRSLKSLQADGKIPEEIGLLKIDSEGYDLEVIRGCSDYPIPVIVTEFWDKNHVFANFDAFNSLKVLVQEMRVRKYYWYIVVARRENQHSSDFVYEVFYYCNFPQTLNNSWGNVFFFNEYQVFKKALDWCATMLPMAYFK
;
A
#
# COMPACT_ATOMS: atom_id res chain seq x y z
N MET A 1 -11.00 -18.70 -1.88
CA MET A 1 -11.55 -17.53 -2.60
C MET A 1 -11.72 -17.75 -4.10
N ASN A 2 -10.96 -18.66 -4.74
CA ASN A 2 -10.93 -18.85 -6.21
C ASN A 2 -12.22 -19.30 -6.92
N ASN A 3 -13.35 -19.48 -6.21
CA ASN A 3 -14.60 -19.98 -6.80
C ASN A 3 -15.74 -18.94 -6.78
N HIS A 4 -15.48 -17.68 -6.42
CA HIS A 4 -16.50 -16.64 -6.51
C HIS A 4 -16.62 -16.15 -7.96
N PRO A 5 -17.82 -16.04 -8.55
CA PRO A 5 -18.00 -15.68 -9.96
C PRO A 5 -17.45 -14.29 -10.31
N ASP A 6 -17.48 -13.36 -9.34
CA ASP A 6 -16.97 -11.99 -9.50
C ASP A 6 -15.48 -11.84 -9.13
N PHE A 7 -14.78 -12.95 -8.83
CA PHE A 7 -13.34 -12.93 -8.56
C PHE A 7 -12.57 -13.38 -9.81
N HIS A 8 -11.70 -12.50 -10.31
CA HIS A 8 -10.92 -12.71 -11.51
C HIS A 8 -9.43 -12.53 -11.21
N PRO A 9 -8.69 -13.61 -10.86
CA PRO A 9 -7.26 -13.51 -10.68
C PRO A 9 -6.56 -13.33 -12.04
N MET A 10 -5.47 -12.58 -12.05
CA MET A 10 -4.65 -12.33 -13.23
C MET A 10 -3.20 -12.67 -12.92
N ASP A 11 -2.53 -13.34 -13.85
CA ASP A 11 -1.17 -13.87 -13.66
C ASP A 11 -0.11 -12.92 -14.24
N PHE A 12 -0.04 -11.73 -13.66
CA PHE A 12 0.97 -10.70 -13.94
C PHE A 12 1.02 -9.71 -12.76
N ALA A 13 2.14 -9.01 -12.62
CA ALA A 13 2.25 -7.92 -11.66
C ALA A 13 1.73 -6.60 -12.26
N ILE A 14 1.50 -5.61 -11.38
CA ILE A 14 1.04 -4.28 -11.77
C ILE A 14 2.15 -3.25 -11.51
N GLY A 15 2.36 -2.33 -12.45
CA GLY A 15 3.36 -1.27 -12.33
C GLY A 15 3.02 -0.04 -13.16
N ALA A 16 4.00 0.85 -13.33
CA ALA A 16 3.82 2.10 -14.06
C ALA A 16 3.58 1.88 -15.57
N ASP A 17 4.30 0.92 -16.15
CA ASP A 17 4.30 0.63 -17.57
C ASP A 17 4.21 -0.89 -17.81
N ASP A 18 3.79 -1.27 -19.03
CA ASP A 18 3.81 -2.65 -19.47
C ASP A 18 5.24 -3.10 -19.77
N GLY A 19 5.60 -4.31 -19.37
CA GLY A 19 6.94 -4.84 -19.62
C GLY A 19 7.27 -6.10 -18.84
N GLU A 20 8.55 -6.30 -18.58
CA GLU A 20 9.09 -7.36 -17.74
C GLU A 20 9.95 -6.74 -16.65
N ILE A 21 9.73 -7.14 -15.39
CA ILE A 21 10.48 -6.68 -14.22
C ILE A 21 10.83 -7.91 -13.38
N ASP A 22 11.99 -7.87 -12.72
CA ASP A 22 12.37 -8.90 -11.76
C ASP A 22 11.48 -8.83 -10.51
N LEU A 23 10.76 -9.92 -10.21
CA LEU A 23 10.14 -10.16 -8.91
C LEU A 23 11.19 -10.77 -7.98
N TYR A 24 11.54 -10.04 -6.93
CA TYR A 24 12.49 -10.48 -5.92
C TYR A 24 11.80 -11.41 -4.92
N ILE A 25 12.42 -12.56 -4.67
CA ILE A 25 11.86 -13.64 -3.86
C ILE A 25 12.46 -13.56 -2.46
N ALA A 26 11.59 -13.29 -1.49
CA ALA A 26 11.94 -13.28 -0.08
C ALA A 26 12.05 -14.73 0.45
N ALA A 27 13.03 -14.95 1.32
CA ALA A 27 13.28 -16.22 1.97
C ALA A 27 13.60 -16.03 3.45
N ASP A 28 13.14 -16.96 4.28
CA ASP A 28 13.52 -17.04 5.68
C ASP A 28 14.98 -17.54 5.80
N THR A 29 15.84 -16.69 6.33
CA THR A 29 17.26 -16.97 6.61
C THR A 29 17.54 -17.07 8.12
N SER A 30 16.52 -17.02 8.96
CA SER A 30 16.63 -17.10 10.43
C SER A 30 17.13 -18.45 10.94
N GLY A 31 16.97 -19.52 10.15
CA GLY A 31 17.27 -20.89 10.54
C GLY A 31 16.29 -21.49 11.56
N GLN A 32 15.21 -20.79 11.89
CA GLN A 32 14.19 -21.21 12.87
C GLN A 32 12.76 -21.16 12.33
N GLU A 33 12.57 -20.94 11.02
CA GLU A 33 11.25 -20.77 10.39
C GLU A 33 10.42 -19.68 11.09
N LEU A 34 11.07 -18.58 11.50
CA LEU A 34 10.42 -17.43 12.13
C LEU A 34 9.36 -16.81 11.19
N TYR A 35 9.62 -16.85 9.88
CA TYR A 35 8.77 -16.29 8.83
C TYR A 35 8.13 -17.45 8.06
N GLN A 36 7.03 -17.98 8.59
CA GLN A 36 6.33 -19.16 8.05
C GLN A 36 5.97 -19.06 6.56
N GLU A 37 5.66 -17.85 6.07
CA GLU A 37 5.25 -17.59 4.69
C GLU A 37 6.06 -16.43 4.07
N PRO A 38 7.34 -16.64 3.70
CA PRO A 38 8.19 -15.58 3.15
C PRO A 38 7.67 -14.99 1.83
N SER A 39 6.88 -15.77 1.09
CA SER A 39 6.31 -15.35 -0.20
C SER A 39 5.40 -14.12 -0.11
N LEU A 40 4.88 -13.81 1.08
CA LEU A 40 4.09 -12.60 1.34
C LEU A 40 4.91 -11.32 1.17
N TYR A 41 6.25 -11.42 1.22
CA TYR A 41 7.16 -10.28 1.13
C TYR A 41 7.87 -10.18 -0.22
N ASN A 42 7.45 -10.96 -1.22
CA ASN A 42 7.98 -10.81 -2.58
C ASN A 42 7.63 -9.44 -3.14
N THR A 43 8.57 -8.79 -3.82
CA THR A 43 8.38 -7.42 -4.31
C THR A 43 9.05 -7.17 -5.65
N LEU A 44 8.52 -6.20 -6.41
CA LEU A 44 9.18 -5.66 -7.60
C LEU A 44 10.24 -4.60 -7.26
N SER A 45 10.29 -4.13 -6.02
CA SER A 45 11.25 -3.12 -5.55
C SER A 45 11.80 -3.48 -4.18
N PRO A 46 13.00 -4.10 -4.12
CA PRO A 46 13.63 -4.45 -2.86
C PRO A 46 13.70 -3.27 -1.90
N HIS A 47 13.43 -3.55 -0.63
CA HIS A 47 13.52 -2.61 0.47
C HIS A 47 14.15 -3.29 1.69
N SER A 48 14.28 -2.55 2.79
CA SER A 48 14.73 -3.10 4.06
C SER A 48 13.88 -4.28 4.50
N MET A 49 14.50 -5.27 5.14
CA MET A 49 13.83 -6.43 5.71
C MET A 49 14.23 -6.63 7.17
N PRO A 50 13.38 -7.25 8.01
CA PRO A 50 13.75 -7.64 9.36
C PRO A 50 14.86 -8.70 9.33
N SER A 51 15.60 -8.81 10.44
CA SER A 51 16.67 -9.80 10.57
C SER A 51 16.15 -11.23 10.36
N GLY A 52 16.82 -11.98 9.48
CA GLY A 52 16.42 -13.37 9.16
C GLY A 52 15.38 -13.47 8.04
N LEU A 53 15.09 -12.38 7.34
CA LEU A 53 14.29 -12.37 6.11
C LEU A 53 15.05 -11.58 5.04
N GLU A 54 15.33 -12.21 3.90
CA GLU A 54 16.17 -11.61 2.86
C GLU A 54 15.64 -11.92 1.45
N PHE A 55 15.92 -11.04 0.50
CA PHE A 55 15.68 -11.30 -0.93
C PHE A 55 16.82 -12.16 -1.48
N MET A 56 16.56 -13.46 -1.68
CA MET A 56 17.58 -14.45 -2.00
C MET A 56 17.61 -14.85 -3.48
N ASP A 57 16.54 -14.57 -4.22
CA ASP A 57 16.41 -14.90 -5.64
C ASP A 57 15.59 -13.84 -6.36
N LYS A 58 15.51 -13.94 -7.69
CA LYS A 58 14.63 -13.13 -8.52
C LYS A 58 14.17 -13.89 -9.76
N VAL A 59 12.94 -13.65 -10.17
CA VAL A 59 12.35 -14.23 -11.38
C VAL A 59 11.75 -13.12 -12.25
N PRO A 60 11.99 -13.11 -13.56
CA PRO A 60 11.34 -12.15 -14.44
C PRO A 60 9.84 -12.43 -14.48
N VAL A 61 9.03 -11.39 -14.31
CA VAL A 61 7.57 -11.46 -14.41
C VAL A 61 7.03 -10.43 -15.38
N THR A 62 5.94 -10.77 -16.05
CA THR A 62 5.18 -9.79 -16.84
C THR A 62 4.56 -8.75 -15.92
N VAL A 63 4.70 -7.49 -16.31
CA VAL A 63 4.09 -6.33 -15.64
C VAL A 63 3.13 -5.65 -16.61
N ARG A 64 1.98 -5.23 -16.09
CA ARG A 64 0.97 -4.44 -16.80
C ARG A 64 0.65 -3.16 -16.02
N SER A 65 0.36 -2.08 -16.73
CA SER A 65 -0.23 -0.87 -16.15
C SER A 65 -1.74 -1.01 -16.04
N LEU A 66 -2.36 -0.39 -15.02
CA LEU A 66 -3.82 -0.34 -14.92
C LEU A 66 -4.43 0.37 -16.13
N LYS A 67 -3.74 1.39 -16.65
CA LYS A 67 -4.12 2.10 -17.88
C LYS A 67 -4.23 1.16 -19.09
N SER A 68 -3.25 0.29 -19.33
CA SER A 68 -3.30 -0.63 -20.47
C SER A 68 -4.38 -1.69 -20.29
N LEU A 69 -4.57 -2.19 -19.06
CA LEU A 69 -5.63 -3.16 -18.75
C LEU A 69 -7.03 -2.60 -18.97
N GLN A 70 -7.26 -1.32 -18.63
CA GLN A 70 -8.52 -0.64 -18.96
C GLN A 70 -8.69 -0.47 -20.48
N ALA A 71 -7.64 -0.02 -21.18
CA ALA A 71 -7.68 0.16 -22.63
C ALA A 71 -7.98 -1.15 -23.39
N ASP A 72 -7.49 -2.29 -22.86
CA ASP A 72 -7.74 -3.63 -23.40
C ASP A 72 -9.09 -4.23 -22.94
N GLY A 73 -9.86 -3.53 -22.09
CA GLY A 73 -11.10 -4.05 -21.50
C GLY A 73 -10.90 -5.25 -20.58
N LYS A 74 -9.71 -5.42 -20.00
CA LYS A 74 -9.39 -6.52 -19.06
C LYS A 74 -9.89 -6.24 -17.65
N ILE A 75 -9.97 -4.97 -17.28
CA ILE A 75 -10.61 -4.51 -16.04
C ILE A 75 -11.72 -3.51 -16.37
N PRO A 76 -12.70 -3.30 -15.46
CA PRO A 76 -13.79 -2.37 -15.70
C PRO A 76 -13.31 -0.94 -16.00
N GLU A 77 -14.05 -0.25 -16.86
CA GLU A 77 -13.83 1.18 -17.12
C GLU A 77 -14.08 2.01 -15.85
N GLU A 78 -15.11 1.64 -15.08
CA GLU A 78 -15.45 2.29 -13.81
C GLU A 78 -15.04 1.43 -12.61
N ILE A 79 -14.06 1.91 -11.85
CA ILE A 79 -13.58 1.28 -10.61
C ILE A 79 -14.07 2.13 -9.45
N GLY A 80 -14.85 1.56 -8.52
CA GLY A 80 -15.33 2.28 -7.34
C GLY A 80 -14.31 2.41 -6.20
N LEU A 81 -13.42 1.42 -6.09
CA LEU A 81 -12.36 1.34 -5.07
C LEU A 81 -11.17 0.58 -5.68
N LEU A 82 -9.98 1.17 -5.57
CA LEU A 82 -8.72 0.49 -5.88
C LEU A 82 -7.89 0.35 -4.61
N LYS A 83 -7.64 -0.88 -4.16
CA LYS A 83 -6.67 -1.19 -3.10
C LYS A 83 -5.37 -1.64 -3.76
N ILE A 84 -4.29 -0.98 -3.38
CA ILE A 84 -2.92 -1.28 -3.77
C ILE A 84 -2.21 -1.77 -2.51
N ASP A 85 -1.56 -2.93 -2.64
CA ASP A 85 -0.79 -3.58 -1.60
C ASP A 85 0.29 -4.40 -2.31
N SER A 86 1.39 -3.73 -2.65
CA SER A 86 2.41 -4.27 -3.57
C SER A 86 3.79 -4.30 -2.94
N GLU A 87 3.83 -4.53 -1.62
CA GLU A 87 5.04 -4.72 -0.82
C GLU A 87 6.12 -3.65 -1.16
N GLY A 88 5.76 -2.38 -0.96
CA GLY A 88 6.68 -1.26 -1.20
C GLY A 88 6.61 -0.64 -2.60
N TYR A 89 5.90 -1.26 -3.56
CA TYR A 89 5.82 -0.82 -4.95
C TYR A 89 4.60 0.05 -5.30
N ASP A 90 3.84 0.50 -4.29
CA ASP A 90 2.51 1.09 -4.48
C ASP A 90 2.55 2.38 -5.32
N LEU A 91 3.64 3.14 -5.19
CA LEU A 91 3.84 4.37 -5.94
C LEU A 91 3.87 4.14 -7.46
N GLU A 92 4.52 3.06 -7.90
CA GLU A 92 4.61 2.74 -9.34
C GLU A 92 3.26 2.24 -9.87
N VAL A 93 2.49 1.51 -9.05
CA VAL A 93 1.11 1.15 -9.39
C VAL A 93 0.24 2.40 -9.57
N ILE A 94 0.36 3.40 -8.69
CA ILE A 94 -0.33 4.70 -8.83
C ILE A 94 0.09 5.41 -10.13
N ARG A 95 1.36 5.31 -10.50
CA ARG A 95 1.88 5.91 -11.75
C ARG A 95 1.32 5.24 -13.00
N GLY A 96 0.98 3.96 -12.92
CA GLY A 96 0.35 3.19 -14.00
C GLY A 96 -1.17 3.34 -14.09
N CYS A 97 -1.80 4.09 -13.19
CA CYS A 97 -3.22 4.44 -13.31
C CYS A 97 -3.49 5.29 -14.55
N SER A 98 -4.69 5.15 -15.12
CA SER A 98 -5.18 6.08 -16.15
C SER A 98 -5.54 7.44 -15.54
N ASP A 99 -5.82 8.42 -16.39
CA ASP A 99 -6.32 9.74 -15.97
C ASP A 99 -7.78 9.69 -15.47
N TYR A 100 -8.44 8.52 -15.54
CA TYR A 100 -9.80 8.37 -15.06
C TYR A 100 -9.85 8.43 -13.53
N PRO A 101 -10.67 9.32 -12.93
CA PRO A 101 -10.73 9.44 -11.48
C PRO A 101 -11.42 8.24 -10.85
N ILE A 102 -10.65 7.42 -10.12
CA ILE A 102 -11.17 6.37 -9.23
C ILE A 102 -11.65 7.05 -7.93
N PRO A 103 -12.90 6.85 -7.46
CA PRO A 103 -13.42 7.58 -6.30
C PRO A 103 -12.56 7.43 -5.04
N VAL A 104 -12.03 6.22 -4.79
CA VAL A 104 -11.16 5.91 -3.66
C VAL A 104 -9.98 5.05 -4.11
N ILE A 105 -8.76 5.50 -3.81
CA ILE A 105 -7.53 4.72 -3.94
C ILE A 105 -6.95 4.50 -2.55
N VAL A 106 -6.57 3.27 -2.21
CA VAL A 106 -6.00 2.90 -0.91
C VAL A 106 -4.63 2.31 -1.14
N THR A 107 -3.60 2.86 -0.49
CA THR A 107 -2.24 2.31 -0.53
C THR A 107 -1.72 2.07 0.88
N GLU A 108 -0.71 1.21 1.01
CA GLU A 108 0.02 1.10 2.26
C GLU A 108 1.02 2.26 2.40
N PHE A 109 1.31 2.64 3.64
CA PHE A 109 2.44 3.51 3.96
C PHE A 109 3.26 2.92 5.12
N TRP A 110 4.54 3.23 5.12
CA TRP A 110 5.45 2.93 6.22
C TRP A 110 6.10 4.21 6.74
N ASP A 111 6.12 4.41 8.06
CA ASP A 111 6.97 5.43 8.68
C ASP A 111 8.44 5.13 8.40
N LYS A 112 9.28 6.16 8.31
CA LYS A 112 10.72 6.02 8.04
C LYS A 112 11.47 5.12 9.02
N ASN A 113 10.95 4.93 10.24
CA ASN A 113 11.57 4.07 11.26
C ASN A 113 10.94 2.67 11.29
N HIS A 114 9.97 2.40 10.41
CA HIS A 114 9.43 1.06 10.24
C HIS A 114 10.49 0.14 9.64
N VAL A 115 10.46 -1.14 10.01
CA VAL A 115 11.50 -2.10 9.61
C VAL A 115 11.66 -2.21 8.09
N PHE A 116 10.57 -2.08 7.34
CA PHE A 116 10.58 -2.12 5.87
C PHE A 116 11.01 -0.79 5.21
N ALA A 117 11.13 0.29 5.98
CA ALA A 117 11.38 1.64 5.44
C ALA A 117 12.80 2.17 5.68
N ASN A 118 13.70 1.38 6.29
CA ASN A 118 15.04 1.87 6.68
C ASN A 118 15.91 2.36 5.50
N PHE A 119 15.67 1.90 4.27
CA PHE A 119 16.24 2.41 3.01
C PHE A 119 15.30 2.09 1.83
N ASP A 120 15.29 2.95 0.82
CA ASP A 120 14.72 2.74 -0.53
C ASP A 120 13.24 2.32 -0.66
N ALA A 121 12.43 2.41 0.39
CA ALA A 121 10.99 2.20 0.27
C ALA A 121 10.27 3.39 -0.40
N PHE A 122 9.54 3.12 -1.49
CA PHE A 122 8.73 4.14 -2.19
C PHE A 122 7.39 4.44 -1.48
N ASN A 123 7.03 3.69 -0.45
CA ASN A 123 5.77 3.81 0.30
C ASN A 123 5.80 4.85 1.44
N SER A 124 6.63 5.89 1.34
CA SER A 124 6.56 6.99 2.31
C SER A 124 5.27 7.80 2.10
N LEU A 125 4.55 8.11 3.19
CA LEU A 125 3.28 8.86 3.11
C LEU A 125 3.44 10.19 2.36
N LYS A 126 4.55 10.90 2.58
CA LYS A 126 4.82 12.19 1.92
C LYS A 126 4.90 12.05 0.41
N VAL A 127 5.59 11.03 -0.10
CA VAL A 127 5.76 10.81 -1.54
C VAL A 127 4.44 10.37 -2.17
N LEU A 128 3.71 9.45 -1.53
CA LEU A 128 2.38 9.02 -1.98
C LEU A 128 1.42 10.22 -2.06
N VAL A 129 1.37 11.06 -1.02
CA VAL A 129 0.53 12.27 -1.01
C VAL A 129 0.93 13.23 -2.13
N GLN A 130 2.23 13.43 -2.39
CA GLN A 130 2.69 14.31 -3.49
C GLN A 130 2.23 13.80 -4.85
N GLU A 131 2.39 12.50 -5.12
CA GLU A 131 1.95 11.86 -6.37
C GLU A 131 0.43 11.97 -6.56
N MET A 132 -0.33 11.77 -5.47
CA MET A 132 -1.79 11.85 -5.47
C MET A 132 -2.32 13.28 -5.62
N ARG A 133 -1.59 14.29 -5.12
CA ARG A 133 -1.93 15.71 -5.32
C ARG A 133 -1.86 16.11 -6.79
N VAL A 134 -0.89 15.61 -7.55
CA VAL A 134 -0.79 15.84 -9.01
C VAL A 134 -2.04 15.30 -9.72
N ARG A 135 -2.59 14.19 -9.22
CA ARG A 135 -3.84 13.55 -9.71
C ARG A 135 -5.12 14.14 -9.12
N LYS A 136 -5.03 15.30 -8.44
CA LYS A 136 -6.18 16.02 -7.84
C LYS A 136 -6.88 15.28 -6.69
N TYR A 137 -6.23 14.30 -6.07
CA TYR A 137 -6.69 13.70 -4.83
C TYR A 137 -6.24 14.59 -3.66
N TYR A 138 -7.11 15.53 -3.30
CA TYR A 138 -6.80 16.54 -2.30
C TYR A 138 -7.19 16.15 -0.88
N TRP A 139 -8.02 15.11 -0.73
CA TRP A 139 -8.51 14.66 0.56
C TRP A 139 -8.04 13.23 0.81
N TYR A 140 -7.49 13.00 2.00
CA TYR A 140 -7.12 11.65 2.42
C TYR A 140 -7.29 11.44 3.91
N ILE A 141 -7.56 10.18 4.27
CA ILE A 141 -7.59 9.69 5.65
C ILE A 141 -6.48 8.66 5.78
N VAL A 142 -5.66 8.80 6.81
CA VAL A 142 -4.71 7.77 7.21
C VAL A 142 -5.33 6.98 8.34
N VAL A 143 -5.42 5.67 8.18
CA VAL A 143 -5.75 4.72 9.24
C VAL A 143 -4.50 3.91 9.51
N ALA A 144 -3.95 4.11 10.70
CA ALA A 144 -2.62 3.63 11.04
C ALA A 144 -2.63 2.87 12.35
N ARG A 145 -1.58 2.08 12.51
CA ARG A 145 -1.25 1.40 13.75
C ARG A 145 0.21 1.59 14.10
N ARG A 146 0.51 1.44 15.39
CA ARG A 146 1.88 1.37 15.91
C ARG A 146 1.87 0.46 17.13
N GLU A 147 3.04 -0.08 17.46
CA GLU A 147 3.21 -0.84 18.69
C GLU A 147 2.85 0.00 19.93
N ASN A 148 2.06 -0.58 20.84
CA ASN A 148 1.67 0.07 22.07
C ASN A 148 2.84 0.04 23.05
N GLN A 149 3.49 1.19 23.22
CA GLN A 149 4.64 1.34 24.13
C GLN A 149 4.28 1.12 25.62
N HIS A 150 3.00 0.99 25.96
CA HIS A 150 2.50 0.76 27.31
C HIS A 150 2.03 -0.68 27.54
N SER A 151 2.19 -1.59 26.57
CA SER A 151 1.86 -3.01 26.71
C SER A 151 3.11 -3.88 26.53
N SER A 152 3.21 -4.95 27.33
CA SER A 152 4.21 -6.01 27.16
C SER A 152 3.77 -7.08 26.17
N ASP A 153 2.50 -7.07 25.78
CA ASP A 153 1.96 -7.93 24.74
C ASP A 153 2.03 -7.16 23.42
N PHE A 154 2.20 -7.84 22.28
CA PHE A 154 2.20 -7.26 20.93
C PHE A 154 0.83 -6.66 20.57
N VAL A 155 0.43 -5.61 21.28
CA VAL A 155 -0.83 -4.88 21.13
C VAL A 155 -0.53 -3.64 20.32
N TYR A 156 -1.31 -3.42 19.28
CA TYR A 156 -1.19 -2.23 18.46
C TYR A 156 -2.21 -1.17 18.88
N GLU A 157 -1.76 0.08 19.00
CA GLU A 157 -2.68 1.21 19.01
C GLU A 157 -3.14 1.47 17.58
N VAL A 158 -4.45 1.49 17.34
CA VAL A 158 -5.05 1.85 16.03
C VAL A 158 -5.66 3.24 16.13
N PHE A 159 -5.35 4.11 15.17
CA PHE A 159 -5.77 5.50 15.16
C PHE A 159 -5.97 6.01 13.74
N TYR A 160 -6.57 7.20 13.61
CA TYR A 160 -6.70 7.87 12.32
C TYR A 160 -6.34 9.36 12.40
N TYR A 161 -6.01 9.93 11.25
CA TYR A 161 -5.88 11.37 11.04
C TYR A 161 -6.13 11.68 9.56
N CYS A 162 -6.27 12.95 9.19
CA CYS A 162 -6.56 13.32 7.81
C CYS A 162 -5.69 14.48 7.32
N ASN A 163 -5.42 14.49 6.02
CA ASN A 163 -4.78 15.61 5.31
C ASN A 163 -3.46 16.13 5.90
N PHE A 164 -2.73 15.30 6.65
CA PHE A 164 -1.41 15.62 7.18
C PHE A 164 -0.36 14.65 6.64
N PRO A 165 0.69 15.12 5.93
CA PRO A 165 1.58 14.25 5.15
C PRO A 165 2.73 13.66 5.98
N GLN A 166 2.62 13.70 7.31
CA GLN A 166 3.62 13.16 8.23
C GLN A 166 3.05 11.97 8.99
N THR A 167 3.93 11.05 9.33
CA THR A 167 3.64 9.81 10.04
C THR A 167 4.01 9.93 11.52
N LEU A 168 3.34 9.16 12.37
CA LEU A 168 3.83 8.94 13.73
C LEU A 168 5.00 7.95 13.71
N ASN A 169 5.92 8.11 14.66
CA ASN A 169 7.12 7.27 14.74
C ASN A 169 6.76 5.77 14.78
N ASN A 170 7.42 4.99 13.92
CA ASN A 170 7.25 3.54 13.77
C ASN A 170 5.79 3.11 13.48
N SER A 171 5.00 3.98 12.85
CA SER A 171 3.63 3.64 12.42
C SER A 171 3.59 3.13 10.98
N TRP A 172 2.59 2.31 10.69
CA TRP A 172 2.27 1.86 9.35
C TRP A 172 0.77 1.66 9.22
N GLY A 173 0.28 1.52 8.00
CA GLY A 173 -1.12 1.26 7.74
C GLY A 173 -1.52 1.74 6.37
N ASN A 174 -2.79 2.11 6.23
CA ASN A 174 -3.34 2.47 4.93
C ASN A 174 -3.66 3.96 4.87
N VAL A 175 -3.39 4.55 3.71
CA VAL A 175 -3.88 5.88 3.35
C VAL A 175 -4.97 5.73 2.29
N PHE A 176 -6.13 6.31 2.57
CA PHE A 176 -7.31 6.35 1.71
C PHE A 176 -7.35 7.71 1.04
N PHE A 177 -7.12 7.76 -0.26
CA PHE A 177 -7.20 8.96 -1.08
C PHE A 177 -8.58 9.05 -1.73
N PHE A 178 -9.21 10.21 -1.64
CA PHE A 178 -10.55 10.45 -2.17
C PHE A 178 -10.50 11.47 -3.29
N ASN A 179 -11.10 11.13 -4.44
CA ASN A 179 -11.30 12.08 -5.53
C ASN A 179 -12.49 13.02 -5.24
N GLU A 180 -13.47 12.54 -4.46
CA GLU A 180 -14.69 13.27 -4.13
C GLU A 180 -14.77 13.63 -2.64
N TYR A 181 -15.00 14.91 -2.37
CA TYR A 181 -15.13 15.43 -1.00
C TYR A 181 -16.27 14.79 -0.20
N GLN A 182 -17.40 14.49 -0.84
CA GLN A 182 -18.56 13.91 -0.14
C GLN A 182 -18.27 12.50 0.39
N VAL A 183 -17.52 11.71 -0.39
CA VAL A 183 -17.08 10.37 0.02
C VAL A 183 -16.07 10.48 1.16
N PHE A 184 -15.09 11.39 1.05
CA PHE A 184 -14.15 11.69 2.13
C PHE A 184 -14.87 12.06 3.43
N LYS A 185 -15.84 12.96 3.37
CA LYS A 185 -16.57 13.44 4.55
C LYS A 185 -17.30 12.30 5.25
N LYS A 186 -18.00 11.45 4.49
CA LYS A 186 -18.71 10.29 5.04
C LYS A 186 -17.74 9.28 5.69
N ALA A 187 -16.61 9.02 5.05
CA ALA A 187 -15.56 8.17 5.63
C ALA A 187 -14.96 8.77 6.91
N LEU A 188 -14.77 10.09 6.95
CA LEU A 188 -14.27 10.80 8.12
C LEU A 188 -15.24 10.67 9.31
N ASP A 189 -16.55 10.84 9.07
CA ASP A 189 -17.57 10.69 10.12
C ASP A 189 -17.56 9.26 10.72
N TRP A 190 -17.35 8.24 9.89
CA TRP A 190 -17.18 6.86 10.34
C TRP A 190 -15.90 6.67 11.16
N CYS A 191 -14.76 7.17 10.69
CA CYS A 191 -13.50 7.10 11.45
C CYS A 191 -13.63 7.80 12.81
N ALA A 192 -14.24 8.98 12.85
CA ALA A 192 -14.45 9.74 14.07
C ALA A 192 -15.37 9.05 15.09
N THR A 193 -16.26 8.18 14.62
CA THR A 193 -17.15 7.40 15.47
C THR A 193 -16.45 6.15 16.04
N MET A 194 -15.52 5.56 15.28
CA MET A 194 -14.99 4.22 15.57
C MET A 194 -13.55 4.19 16.09
N LEU A 195 -12.74 5.20 15.77
CA LEU A 195 -11.31 5.20 16.02
C LEU A 195 -10.89 6.47 16.78
N PRO A 196 -9.83 6.39 17.61
CA PRO A 196 -9.25 7.58 18.20
C PRO A 196 -8.52 8.42 17.14
N MET A 197 -8.68 9.74 17.20
CA MET A 197 -7.94 10.67 16.36
C MET A 197 -6.53 10.89 16.92
N ALA A 198 -5.52 10.81 16.06
CA ALA A 198 -4.15 11.18 16.41
C ALA A 198 -3.90 12.69 16.25
N TYR A 199 -3.12 13.25 17.18
CA TYR A 199 -2.71 14.64 17.17
C TYR A 199 -1.19 14.74 17.03
N PHE A 200 -0.75 15.57 16.08
CA PHE A 200 0.66 15.88 15.87
C PHE A 200 1.00 17.13 16.69
N LYS A 201 2.17 17.12 17.33
CA LYS A 201 2.70 18.27 18.08
C LYS A 201 3.55 19.16 17.18
#